data_AF-A0A2I1CPL7-F1
#
_entry.id   AF-A0A2I1CPL7-F1
#
_cell.length_a   1.000
_cell.length_b   1.000
_cell.length_c   1.000
_cell.angle_alpha   90.00
_cell.angle_beta   90.00
_cell.angle_gamma   90.00
#
_symmetry.space_group_name_H-M   'P 1'
#
loop_
_entity.id
_entity.type
_entity.pdbx_description
1 polymer ?
#
loop_
_entity_poly.entity_id
_entity_poly.type
_entity_poly.pdbx_seq_one_letter_code
_entity_poly.pdbx_strand_id
1 'polypeptide(L)'
;MSASHPQQEMRNQSVNSLALLSARYTATCVEVLTMMCAAHLYIVCQALDLRAMQMEFFKTAKAACQASFYGLFNHIGTPKDPSSHSHFDPIWSAIRASWLDRNRLDLEEKCAQVSRDCLGQMVSSVSLDETGYSHQECWGLIRRWKDLLPTILVDSHRKTREAFTKDRATPQYLGQRTEQVYLFVREQLQVPFHLGVKDHPGFNKDDGEEVKRTIGTYVSRIYTAIRNEEMARLLLDVTEGLDW
;
A
#
# COMPACT_ATOMS: atom_id res chain seq x y z
N MET A 1 44.34 -2.48 14.44
CA MET A 1 45.04 -3.56 15.14
C MET A 1 44.32 -4.87 14.80
N SER A 2 44.74 -5.51 13.72
CA SER A 2 45.51 -6.79 13.72
C SER A 2 44.65 -7.99 14.16
N ALA A 3 44.01 -8.62 13.18
CA ALA A 3 43.51 -9.98 13.30
C ALA A 3 44.65 -10.94 12.93
N SER A 4 45.44 -11.37 13.91
CA SER A 4 46.45 -12.40 13.71
C SER A 4 46.70 -13.14 15.02
N HIS A 5 45.89 -14.14 15.35
CA HIS A 5 46.22 -15.13 16.38
C HIS A 5 46.04 -16.56 15.83
N PRO A 6 47.03 -17.08 15.08
CA PRO A 6 47.28 -18.51 15.03
C PRO A 6 48.28 -18.87 16.14
N GLN A 7 47.79 -19.32 17.28
CA GLN A 7 48.67 -19.95 18.28
C GLN A 7 48.97 -21.37 17.78
N GLN A 8 50.15 -21.53 17.18
CA GLN A 8 50.61 -22.78 16.58
C GLN A 8 51.26 -23.67 17.64
N GLU A 9 50.67 -24.84 17.88
CA GLU A 9 51.29 -25.93 18.61
C GLU A 9 52.33 -26.59 17.68
N MET A 10 53.60 -26.20 17.85
CA MET A 10 54.80 -26.85 17.32
C MET A 10 54.70 -27.39 15.87
N ARG A 11 54.69 -26.46 14.90
CA ARG A 11 55.22 -26.66 13.54
C ARG A 11 54.81 -27.94 12.76
N ASN A 12 53.62 -28.50 13.00
CA ASN A 12 53.08 -29.62 12.20
C ASN A 12 51.63 -29.41 11.68
N GLN A 13 51.10 -28.17 11.75
CA GLN A 13 49.81 -27.80 11.15
C GLN A 13 49.97 -26.54 10.29
N SER A 14 50.86 -26.56 9.28
CA SER A 14 51.10 -25.41 8.40
C SER A 14 49.87 -25.02 7.56
N VAL A 15 48.90 -25.92 7.39
CA VAL A 15 47.61 -25.67 6.76
C VAL A 15 46.49 -26.31 7.59
N ASN A 16 45.75 -25.50 8.34
CA ASN A 16 44.47 -25.88 8.94
C ASN A 16 43.38 -25.18 8.14
N SER A 17 42.40 -25.92 7.62
CA SER A 17 41.35 -25.39 6.74
C SER A 17 40.42 -24.37 7.41
N LEU A 18 40.49 -24.24 8.74
CA LEU A 18 39.56 -23.42 9.55
C LEU A 18 38.08 -23.70 9.22
N ALA A 19 37.77 -24.88 8.66
CA ALA A 19 36.48 -25.19 8.09
C ALA A 19 35.36 -25.10 9.13
N LEU A 20 35.61 -25.59 10.34
CA LEU A 20 34.65 -25.49 11.45
C LEU A 20 34.40 -24.03 11.87
N LEU A 21 35.44 -23.20 11.89
CA LEU A 21 35.31 -21.78 12.23
C LEU A 21 34.49 -21.04 11.16
N SER A 22 34.80 -21.29 9.89
CA SER A 22 34.05 -20.75 8.74
C SER A 22 32.58 -21.19 8.76
N ALA A 23 32.31 -22.47 9.08
CA ALA A 23 30.95 -23.00 9.20
C ALA A 23 30.16 -22.30 10.32
N ARG A 24 30.78 -22.01 11.47
CA ARG A 24 30.11 -21.29 12.58
C ARG A 24 29.76 -19.86 12.20
N TYR A 25 30.66 -19.13 11.54
CA TYR A 25 30.35 -17.78 11.06
C TYR A 25 29.27 -17.79 9.98
N THR A 26 29.32 -18.75 9.05
CA THR A 26 28.28 -18.92 8.04
C THR A 26 26.92 -19.20 8.69
N ALA A 27 26.87 -20.04 9.73
CA ALA A 27 25.63 -20.30 10.47
C ALA A 27 25.05 -19.02 11.10
N THR A 28 25.89 -18.19 11.73
CA THR A 28 25.45 -16.88 12.26
C THR A 28 24.97 -15.94 11.14
N CYS A 29 25.64 -15.92 9.99
CA CYS A 29 25.18 -15.14 8.83
C CYS A 29 23.79 -15.59 8.35
N VAL A 30 23.52 -16.89 8.33
CA VAL A 30 22.21 -17.45 7.95
C VAL A 30 21.12 -17.02 8.95
N GLU A 31 21.42 -16.98 10.25
CA GLU A 31 20.48 -16.48 11.26
C GLU A 31 20.11 -15.00 11.02
N VAL A 32 21.11 -14.15 10.78
CA VAL A 32 20.89 -12.72 10.46
C VAL A 32 20.09 -12.56 9.18
N LEU A 33 20.44 -13.30 8.12
CA LEU A 33 19.70 -13.29 6.87
C LEU A 33 18.24 -13.71 7.08
N THR A 34 17.99 -14.71 7.92
CA THR A 34 16.63 -15.19 8.23
C THR A 34 15.82 -14.10 8.94
N MET A 35 16.43 -13.37 9.88
CA MET A 35 15.78 -12.21 10.51
C MET A 35 15.46 -11.10 9.50
N MET A 36 16.38 -10.82 8.58
CA MET A 36 16.17 -9.83 7.51
C MET A 36 15.02 -10.25 6.58
N CYS A 37 14.97 -11.52 6.17
CA CYS A 37 13.89 -12.07 5.35
C CYS A 37 12.53 -11.97 6.05
N ALA A 38 12.46 -12.30 7.33
CA ALA A 38 11.23 -12.20 8.11
C ALA A 38 10.72 -10.75 8.21
N ALA A 39 11.63 -9.81 8.51
CA ALA A 39 11.30 -8.39 8.56
C ALA A 39 10.88 -7.84 7.19
N HIS A 40 11.57 -8.27 6.13
CA HIS A 40 11.24 -7.88 4.77
C HIS A 40 9.85 -8.37 4.35
N LEU A 41 9.52 -9.64 4.64
CA LEU A 41 8.21 -10.21 4.32
C LEU A 41 7.08 -9.48 5.05
N TYR A 42 7.28 -9.14 6.33
CA TYR A 42 6.34 -8.30 7.08
C TYR A 42 6.08 -6.95 6.38
N ILE A 43 7.16 -6.24 6.01
CA ILE A 43 7.08 -4.91 5.39
C ILE A 43 6.43 -4.99 4.01
N VAL A 44 6.76 -6.01 3.20
CA VAL A 44 6.16 -6.19 1.87
C VAL A 44 4.67 -6.46 1.98
N CYS A 45 4.22 -7.35 2.86
CA CYS A 45 2.78 -7.56 3.09
C CYS A 45 2.09 -6.27 3.53
N GLN A 46 2.73 -5.47 4.39
CA GLN A 46 2.20 -4.16 4.81
C GLN A 46 2.11 -3.18 3.63
N ALA A 47 3.10 -3.14 2.75
CA ALA A 47 3.10 -2.30 1.56
C ALA A 47 2.03 -2.73 0.55
N LEU A 48 1.82 -4.04 0.38
CA LEU A 48 0.76 -4.59 -0.47
C LEU A 48 -0.62 -4.14 0.04
N ASP A 49 -0.87 -4.24 1.34
CA ASP A 49 -2.11 -3.76 1.96
C ASP A 49 -2.34 -2.27 1.71
N LEU A 50 -1.32 -1.43 1.94
CA LEU A 50 -1.42 0.01 1.70
C LEU A 50 -1.70 0.32 0.22
N ARG A 51 -1.10 -0.43 -0.70
CA ARG A 51 -1.31 -0.25 -2.13
C ARG A 51 -2.71 -0.69 -2.55
N ALA A 52 -3.19 -1.82 -2.05
CA ALA A 52 -4.56 -2.29 -2.29
C ALA A 52 -5.60 -1.29 -1.75
N MET A 53 -5.41 -0.80 -0.52
CA MET A 53 -6.28 0.23 0.06
C MET A 53 -6.30 1.51 -0.80
N GLN A 54 -5.15 1.92 -1.34
CA GLN A 54 -5.08 3.07 -2.24
C GLN A 54 -5.84 2.84 -3.55
N MET A 55 -5.78 1.63 -4.11
CA MET A 55 -6.52 1.29 -5.33
C MET A 55 -8.03 1.29 -5.08
N GLU A 56 -8.49 0.71 -3.96
CA GLU A 56 -9.89 0.78 -3.54
C GLU A 56 -10.34 2.22 -3.33
N PHE A 57 -9.51 3.05 -2.69
CA PHE A 57 -9.81 4.47 -2.49
C PHE A 57 -10.04 5.17 -3.83
N PHE A 58 -9.14 4.97 -4.80
CA PHE A 58 -9.29 5.59 -6.11
C PHE A 58 -10.54 5.09 -6.85
N LYS A 59 -10.92 3.82 -6.69
CA LYS A 59 -12.16 3.28 -7.26
C LYS A 59 -13.39 3.95 -6.64
N THR A 60 -13.48 4.00 -5.31
CA THR A 60 -14.59 4.64 -4.58
C THR A 60 -14.66 6.14 -4.89
N ALA A 61 -13.52 6.84 -4.82
CA ALA A 61 -13.44 8.27 -5.05
C ALA A 61 -13.76 8.65 -6.49
N LYS A 62 -13.32 7.87 -7.50
CA LYS A 62 -13.66 8.12 -8.91
C LYS A 62 -15.18 8.10 -9.10
N ALA A 63 -15.84 7.05 -8.61
CA ALA A 63 -17.29 6.91 -8.72
C ALA A 63 -18.04 8.06 -8.04
N ALA A 64 -17.64 8.43 -6.82
CA ALA A 64 -18.27 9.52 -6.07
C ALA A 64 -18.06 10.89 -6.73
N CYS A 65 -16.84 11.18 -7.18
CA CYS A 65 -16.51 12.43 -7.87
C CYS A 65 -17.26 12.54 -9.20
N GLN A 66 -17.33 11.43 -9.96
CA GLN A 66 -18.02 11.36 -11.25
C GLN A 66 -19.53 11.60 -11.07
N ALA A 67 -20.16 10.94 -10.10
CA ALA A 67 -21.58 11.13 -9.79
C ALA A 67 -21.87 12.58 -9.38
N SER A 68 -21.03 13.17 -8.54
CA SER A 68 -21.18 14.58 -8.13
C SER A 68 -20.94 15.55 -9.28
N PHE A 69 -19.98 15.27 -10.17
CA PHE A 69 -19.70 16.09 -11.34
C PHE A 69 -20.92 16.12 -12.26
N TYR A 70 -21.39 14.96 -12.72
CA TYR A 70 -22.53 14.92 -13.64
C TYR A 70 -23.83 15.44 -13.00
N GLY A 71 -24.03 15.26 -11.69
CA GLY A 71 -25.18 15.81 -10.98
C GLY A 71 -25.21 17.34 -10.92
N LEU A 72 -24.07 18.03 -11.01
CA LEU A 72 -24.00 19.50 -11.12
C LEU A 72 -24.04 19.98 -12.56
N PHE A 73 -23.38 19.24 -13.45
CA PHE A 73 -23.25 19.59 -14.85
C PHE A 73 -24.28 18.84 -15.70
N ASN A 74 -25.55 18.80 -15.28
CA ASN A 74 -26.66 17.94 -15.79
C ASN A 74 -26.96 17.97 -17.32
N HIS A 75 -26.11 18.62 -18.14
CA HIS A 75 -26.17 18.67 -19.60
C HIS A 75 -24.82 18.45 -20.30
N ILE A 76 -23.72 18.28 -19.56
CA ILE A 76 -22.36 18.10 -20.10
C ILE A 76 -22.02 16.62 -20.04
N GLY A 77 -22.10 15.93 -21.18
CA GLY A 77 -21.44 14.64 -21.31
C GLY A 77 -22.21 13.42 -20.80
N THR A 78 -23.53 13.34 -21.00
CA THR A 78 -24.04 12.03 -21.41
C THR A 78 -23.50 11.78 -22.82
N PRO A 79 -22.66 10.75 -23.03
CA PRO A 79 -22.22 10.40 -24.37
C PRO A 79 -23.48 10.07 -25.18
N LYS A 80 -23.90 10.98 -26.07
CA LYS A 80 -24.95 10.68 -27.05
C LYS A 80 -24.46 9.63 -28.06
N ASP A 81 -23.14 9.49 -28.17
CA ASP A 81 -22.43 8.57 -29.04
C ASP A 81 -21.45 7.71 -28.21
N PRO A 82 -21.45 6.37 -28.34
CA PRO A 82 -20.50 5.48 -27.69
C PRO A 82 -19.01 5.74 -28.03
N SER A 83 -18.70 6.60 -29.01
CA SER A 83 -17.35 7.06 -29.34
C SER A 83 -16.92 8.38 -28.66
N SER A 84 -17.82 9.06 -27.93
CA SER A 84 -17.49 10.31 -27.24
C SER A 84 -16.64 10.06 -25.98
N HIS A 85 -15.52 10.78 -25.89
CA HIS A 85 -14.62 10.68 -24.75
C HIS A 85 -15.26 11.30 -23.50
N SER A 86 -15.07 10.67 -22.34
CA SER A 86 -15.58 11.19 -21.07
C SER A 86 -14.89 12.51 -20.72
N HIS A 87 -15.65 13.60 -20.60
CA HIS A 87 -15.14 14.88 -20.09
C HIS A 87 -14.56 14.78 -18.67
N PHE A 88 -14.96 13.75 -17.92
CA PHE A 88 -14.52 13.53 -16.55
C PHE A 88 -13.16 12.83 -16.46
N ASP A 89 -12.78 12.00 -17.43
CA ASP A 89 -11.54 11.21 -17.33
C ASP A 89 -10.26 12.08 -17.28
N PRO A 90 -10.11 13.17 -18.06
CA PRO A 90 -9.00 14.10 -17.91
C PRO A 90 -8.95 14.76 -16.54
N ILE A 91 -10.12 15.16 -16.00
CA ILE A 91 -10.24 15.75 -14.66
C ILE A 91 -9.81 14.72 -13.60
N TRP A 92 -10.28 13.48 -13.71
CA TRP A 92 -9.89 12.41 -12.81
C TRP A 92 -8.39 12.11 -12.86
N SER A 93 -7.80 12.13 -14.05
CA SER A 93 -6.35 11.97 -14.22
C SER A 93 -5.57 13.05 -13.46
N ALA A 94 -6.00 14.32 -13.56
CA ALA A 94 -5.42 15.43 -12.81
C ALA A 94 -5.58 15.26 -11.29
N ILE A 95 -6.77 14.85 -10.82
CA ILE A 95 -7.04 14.56 -9.40
C ILE A 95 -6.09 13.48 -8.90
N ARG A 96 -5.96 12.38 -9.63
CA ARG A 96 -5.10 11.25 -9.25
C ARG A 96 -3.63 11.65 -9.22
N ALA A 97 -3.16 12.38 -10.23
CA ALA A 97 -1.77 12.85 -10.30
C ALA A 97 -1.44 13.78 -9.13
N SER A 98 -2.29 14.79 -8.89
CA SER A 98 -2.12 15.72 -7.76
C SER A 98 -2.16 14.98 -6.40
N TRP A 99 -3.06 14.00 -6.24
CA TRP A 99 -3.11 13.19 -5.03
C TRP A 99 -1.79 12.43 -4.78
N LEU A 100 -1.21 11.85 -5.83
CA LEU A 100 0.01 11.04 -5.71
C LEU A 100 1.24 11.90 -5.38
N ASP A 101 1.27 13.15 -5.79
CA ASP A 101 2.37 14.09 -5.50
C ASP A 101 2.35 14.60 -4.04
N ARG A 102 1.17 14.57 -3.39
CA ARG A 102 0.92 15.23 -2.11
C ARG A 102 0.88 14.29 -0.91
N ASN A 103 1.79 13.32 -0.84
CA ASN A 103 1.81 12.34 0.26
C ASN A 103 2.38 12.85 1.58
N ARG A 104 2.91 14.08 1.61
CA ARG A 104 3.47 14.72 2.81
C ARG A 104 2.45 15.55 3.61
N LEU A 105 1.30 15.85 3.00
CA LEU A 105 0.26 16.65 3.62
C LEU A 105 -0.67 15.75 4.43
N ASP A 106 -1.31 16.33 5.45
CA ASP A 106 -2.44 15.66 6.10
C ASP A 106 -3.61 15.48 5.12
N LEU A 107 -4.58 14.65 5.49
CA LEU A 107 -5.68 14.29 4.58
C LEU A 107 -6.51 15.51 4.15
N GLU A 108 -6.80 16.44 5.06
CA GLU A 108 -7.70 17.56 4.80
C GLU A 108 -7.00 18.62 3.94
N GLU A 109 -5.77 18.97 4.27
CA GLU A 109 -4.90 19.85 3.50
C GLU A 109 -4.61 19.28 2.11
N LYS A 110 -4.34 17.97 2.03
CA LYS A 110 -4.15 17.25 0.77
C LYS A 110 -5.36 17.39 -0.13
N CYS A 111 -6.55 17.08 0.37
CA CYS A 111 -7.80 17.16 -0.39
C CYS A 111 -8.08 18.60 -0.86
N ALA A 112 -7.85 19.60 0.01
CA ALA A 112 -8.01 21.01 -0.34
C ALA A 112 -7.04 21.45 -1.45
N GLN A 113 -5.79 20.98 -1.41
CA GLN A 113 -4.80 21.29 -2.43
C GLN A 113 -5.05 20.55 -3.75
N VAL A 114 -5.42 19.27 -3.71
CA VAL A 114 -5.82 18.51 -4.91
C VAL A 114 -6.95 19.21 -5.65
N SER A 115 -7.94 19.72 -4.92
CA SER A 115 -9.04 20.46 -5.51
C SER A 115 -8.58 21.75 -6.20
N ARG A 116 -7.64 22.49 -5.61
CA ARG A 116 -7.05 23.70 -6.21
C ARG A 116 -6.29 23.39 -7.50
N ASP A 117 -5.51 22.31 -7.52
CA ASP A 117 -4.67 21.96 -8.67
C ASP A 117 -5.50 21.56 -9.89
N CYS A 118 -6.67 20.96 -9.68
CA CYS A 118 -7.50 20.45 -10.77
C CYS A 118 -8.32 21.54 -11.47
N LEU A 119 -8.35 22.77 -10.93
CA LEU A 119 -9.16 23.86 -11.46
C LEU A 119 -8.86 24.15 -12.94
N GLY A 120 -7.58 24.17 -13.33
CA GLY A 120 -7.18 24.40 -14.73
C GLY A 120 -7.68 23.31 -15.67
N GLN A 121 -7.66 22.06 -15.21
CA GLN A 121 -8.18 20.93 -15.99
C GLN A 121 -9.71 20.99 -16.09
N MET A 122 -10.42 21.38 -15.03
CA MET A 122 -11.87 21.56 -15.06
C MET A 122 -12.29 22.62 -16.07
N VAL A 123 -11.61 23.77 -16.08
CA VAL A 123 -11.87 24.87 -17.03
C VAL A 123 -11.62 24.41 -18.47
N SER A 124 -10.58 23.60 -18.70
CA SER A 124 -10.23 23.11 -20.03
C SER A 124 -11.17 22.00 -20.52
N SER A 125 -11.69 21.17 -19.62
CA SER A 125 -12.56 20.03 -19.95
C SER A 125 -14.05 20.41 -20.08
N VAL A 126 -14.45 21.55 -19.51
CA VAL A 126 -15.79 22.14 -19.65
C VAL A 126 -15.74 23.18 -20.77
N SER A 127 -15.89 22.74 -22.02
CA SER A 127 -15.97 23.65 -23.18
C SER A 127 -17.30 24.41 -23.15
N LEU A 128 -17.29 25.73 -23.24
CA LEU A 128 -18.52 26.54 -23.17
C LEU A 128 -19.50 26.21 -24.31
N ASP A 129 -18.97 25.92 -25.50
CA ASP A 129 -19.75 25.76 -26.73
C ASP A 129 -20.62 24.48 -26.74
N GLU A 130 -20.27 23.47 -25.94
CA GLU A 130 -20.97 22.17 -25.92
C GLU A 130 -22.04 22.07 -24.84
N THR A 131 -22.12 23.07 -23.96
CA THR A 131 -22.76 22.90 -22.64
C THR A 131 -24.07 23.67 -22.50
N GLY A 132 -24.31 24.63 -23.41
CA GLY A 132 -25.50 25.48 -23.40
C GLY A 132 -25.56 26.48 -22.24
N TYR A 133 -24.53 26.56 -21.39
CA TYR A 133 -24.44 27.49 -20.28
C TYR A 133 -23.72 28.79 -20.68
N SER A 134 -24.09 29.89 -20.03
CA SER A 134 -23.28 31.11 -20.08
C SER A 134 -21.93 30.92 -19.36
N HIS A 135 -20.96 31.76 -19.69
CA HIS A 135 -19.64 31.76 -19.03
C HIS A 135 -19.74 31.90 -17.50
N GLN A 136 -20.66 32.74 -17.03
CA GLN A 136 -20.88 32.98 -15.60
C GLN A 136 -21.48 31.75 -14.89
N GLU A 137 -22.42 31.05 -15.53
CA GLU A 137 -23.02 29.82 -14.99
C GLU A 137 -21.98 28.69 -14.93
N CYS A 138 -21.23 28.47 -16.01
CA CYS A 138 -20.16 27.48 -16.06
C CYS A 138 -19.11 27.72 -14.97
N TRP A 139 -18.67 28.97 -14.80
CA TRP A 139 -17.74 29.32 -13.72
C TRP A 139 -18.33 29.09 -12.33
N GLY A 140 -19.61 29.42 -12.13
CA GLY A 140 -20.33 29.15 -10.89
C GLY A 140 -20.37 27.66 -10.54
N LEU A 141 -20.63 26.80 -11.53
CA LEU A 141 -20.63 25.34 -11.38
C LEU A 141 -19.23 24.79 -11.08
N ILE A 142 -18.21 25.25 -11.81
CA ILE A 142 -16.80 24.87 -11.58
C ILE A 142 -16.39 25.21 -10.15
N ARG A 143 -16.66 26.45 -9.69
CA ARG A 143 -16.35 26.87 -8.33
C ARG A 143 -17.07 26.02 -7.29
N ARG A 144 -18.37 25.77 -7.51
CA ARG A 144 -19.18 24.93 -6.60
C ARG A 144 -18.62 23.52 -6.49
N TRP A 145 -18.27 22.88 -7.60
CA TRP A 145 -17.68 21.52 -7.55
C TRP A 145 -16.28 21.52 -6.93
N LYS A 146 -15.47 22.54 -7.23
CA LYS A 146 -14.15 22.75 -6.59
C LYS A 146 -14.28 22.87 -5.06
N ASP A 147 -15.32 23.51 -4.56
CA ASP A 147 -15.57 23.64 -3.12
C ASP A 147 -16.13 22.33 -2.49
N LEU A 148 -16.81 21.48 -3.28
CA LEU A 148 -17.33 20.17 -2.83
C LEU A 148 -16.30 19.03 -2.87
N LEU A 149 -15.37 19.08 -3.84
CA LEU A 149 -14.41 18.01 -4.12
C LEU A 149 -13.58 17.57 -2.88
N PRO A 150 -13.07 18.48 -2.02
CA PRO A 150 -12.32 18.06 -0.83
C PRO A 150 -13.13 17.14 0.09
N THR A 151 -14.39 17.49 0.35
CA THR A 151 -15.29 16.69 1.20
C THR A 151 -15.53 15.30 0.60
N ILE A 152 -15.76 15.23 -0.71
CA ILE A 152 -15.95 13.95 -1.42
C ILE A 152 -14.72 13.05 -1.26
N LEU A 153 -13.51 13.61 -1.43
CA LEU A 153 -12.26 12.86 -1.31
C LEU A 153 -11.99 12.41 0.12
N VAL A 154 -12.20 13.28 1.11
CA VAL A 154 -12.05 12.95 2.54
C VAL A 154 -13.01 11.83 2.94
N ASP A 155 -14.28 11.95 2.59
CA ASP A 155 -15.30 10.95 2.93
C ASP A 155 -15.03 9.61 2.24
N SER A 156 -14.65 9.64 0.95
CA SER A 156 -14.26 8.43 0.22
C SER A 156 -13.06 7.76 0.88
N HIS A 157 -12.03 8.52 1.25
CA HIS A 157 -10.85 7.97 1.91
C HIS A 157 -11.17 7.36 3.28
N ARG A 158 -11.95 8.05 4.13
CA ARG A 158 -12.38 7.54 5.44
C ARG A 158 -13.18 6.25 5.31
N LYS A 159 -14.19 6.24 4.44
CA LYS A 159 -15.03 5.05 4.17
C LYS A 159 -14.20 3.87 3.67
N THR A 160 -13.31 4.09 2.70
CA THR A 160 -12.44 3.03 2.20
C THR A 160 -11.54 2.49 3.30
N ARG A 161 -10.91 3.35 4.10
CA ARG A 161 -10.02 2.91 5.19
C ARG A 161 -10.75 2.08 6.25
N GLU A 162 -11.95 2.49 6.63
CA GLU A 162 -12.80 1.75 7.58
C GLU A 162 -13.21 0.39 7.03
N ALA A 163 -13.68 0.33 5.78
CA ALA A 163 -14.04 -0.92 5.12
C ALA A 163 -12.83 -1.86 5.00
N PHE A 164 -11.68 -1.34 4.55
CA PHE A 164 -10.46 -2.11 4.36
C PHE A 164 -9.88 -2.66 5.66
N THR A 165 -10.09 -1.97 6.79
CA THR A 165 -9.68 -2.46 8.11
C THR A 165 -10.50 -3.68 8.54
N LYS A 166 -11.75 -3.78 8.09
CA LYS A 166 -12.64 -4.92 8.38
C LYS A 166 -12.43 -6.07 7.41
N ASP A 167 -12.34 -5.76 6.12
CA ASP A 167 -12.20 -6.73 5.04
C ASP A 167 -11.15 -6.25 4.03
N ARG A 168 -10.06 -7.03 3.90
CA ARG A 168 -8.89 -6.65 3.11
C ARG A 168 -8.99 -7.26 1.73
N ALA A 169 -9.22 -6.40 0.73
CA ALA A 169 -9.27 -6.80 -0.67
C ALA A 169 -7.89 -7.12 -1.28
N THR A 170 -6.79 -7.06 -0.53
CA THR A 170 -5.41 -7.26 -1.01
C THR A 170 -5.21 -8.51 -1.88
N PRO A 171 -5.75 -9.71 -1.52
CA PRO A 171 -5.62 -10.91 -2.35
C PRO A 171 -6.08 -10.72 -3.81
N GLN A 172 -7.12 -9.91 -4.04
CA GLN A 172 -7.71 -9.65 -5.36
C GLN A 172 -6.76 -8.92 -6.33
N TYR A 173 -5.71 -8.33 -5.79
CA TYR A 173 -4.70 -7.58 -6.54
C TYR A 173 -3.40 -8.35 -6.76
N LEU A 174 -3.29 -9.56 -6.22
CA LEU A 174 -2.10 -10.40 -6.30
C LEU A 174 -2.26 -11.47 -7.37
N GLY A 175 -1.14 -11.93 -7.93
CA GLY A 175 -1.16 -13.15 -8.72
C GLY A 175 -1.38 -14.37 -7.82
N GLN A 176 -1.98 -15.43 -8.35
CA GLN A 176 -2.35 -16.66 -7.62
C GLN A 176 -1.26 -17.18 -6.68
N ARG A 177 0.00 -17.21 -7.14
CA ARG A 177 1.15 -17.68 -6.36
C ARG A 177 1.55 -16.73 -5.22
N THR A 178 1.62 -15.43 -5.53
CA THR A 178 1.95 -14.40 -4.53
C THR A 178 0.83 -14.20 -3.51
N GLU A 179 -0.41 -14.46 -3.91
CA GLU A 179 -1.57 -14.47 -3.03
C GLU A 179 -1.40 -15.50 -1.92
N GLN A 180 -1.00 -16.74 -2.25
CA GLN A 180 -0.78 -17.79 -1.26
C GLN A 180 0.30 -17.40 -0.23
N VAL A 181 1.39 -16.77 -0.67
CA VAL A 181 2.43 -16.26 0.25
C VAL A 181 1.89 -15.15 1.16
N TYR A 182 1.09 -14.24 0.61
CA TYR A 182 0.46 -13.18 1.38
C TYR A 182 -0.56 -13.74 2.41
N LEU A 183 -1.40 -14.68 2.00
CA LEU A 183 -2.39 -15.35 2.87
C LEU A 183 -1.72 -16.19 3.96
N PHE A 184 -0.59 -16.84 3.65
CA PHE A 184 0.22 -17.52 4.66
C PHE A 184 0.63 -16.56 5.78
N VAL A 185 1.09 -15.35 5.44
CA VAL A 185 1.49 -14.35 6.44
C VAL A 185 0.27 -13.79 7.18
N ARG A 186 -0.77 -13.36 6.46
CA ARG A 186 -1.91 -12.65 7.05
C ARG A 186 -2.88 -13.56 7.79
N GLU A 187 -3.14 -14.75 7.27
CA GLU A 187 -4.15 -15.66 7.78
C GLU A 187 -3.50 -16.82 8.53
N GLN A 188 -2.60 -17.59 7.93
CA GLN A 188 -2.03 -18.75 8.66
C GLN A 188 -1.16 -18.33 9.84
N LEU A 189 -0.23 -17.38 9.61
CA LEU A 189 0.60 -16.81 10.67
C LEU A 189 -0.10 -15.69 11.44
N GLN A 190 -1.35 -15.34 11.13
CA GLN A 190 -2.15 -14.33 11.83
C GLN A 190 -1.36 -13.03 12.10
N VAL A 191 -0.65 -12.53 11.10
CA VAL A 191 0.04 -11.24 11.16
C VAL A 191 -0.93 -10.16 10.68
N PRO A 192 -1.45 -9.28 11.55
CA PRO A 192 -2.44 -8.29 11.18
C PRO A 192 -1.84 -7.17 10.32
N PHE A 193 -2.73 -6.46 9.63
CA PHE A 193 -2.40 -5.18 9.01
C PHE A 193 -2.24 -4.11 10.09
N HIS A 194 -1.08 -3.46 10.13
CA HIS A 194 -0.74 -2.54 11.22
C HIS A 194 -1.25 -1.12 10.92
N LEU A 195 -2.06 -0.56 11.83
CA LEU A 195 -2.75 0.73 11.67
C LEU A 195 -1.95 1.93 12.20
N GLY A 196 -0.68 1.73 12.53
CA GLY A 196 0.24 2.79 12.99
C GLY A 196 0.10 3.02 14.49
N VAL A 197 -0.05 4.27 14.91
CA VAL A 197 -0.10 4.66 16.34
C VAL A 197 -1.20 3.92 17.10
N LYS A 198 -2.33 3.62 16.44
CA LYS A 198 -3.45 2.87 17.05
C LYS A 198 -3.03 1.50 17.59
N ASP A 199 -2.08 0.85 16.93
CA ASP A 199 -1.64 -0.50 17.27
C ASP A 199 -0.36 -0.49 18.11
N HIS A 200 0.19 0.69 18.40
CA HIS A 200 1.41 0.81 19.18
C HIS A 200 1.13 0.57 20.68
N PRO A 201 1.76 -0.43 21.32
CA PRO A 201 1.42 -0.83 22.70
C PRO A 201 1.64 0.27 23.74
N GLY A 202 2.58 1.20 23.48
CA GLY A 202 2.88 2.31 24.40
C GLY A 202 1.94 3.51 24.34
N PHE A 203 1.12 3.66 23.29
CA PHE A 203 0.26 4.84 23.10
C PHE A 203 -1.21 4.60 23.46
N ASN A 204 -1.68 3.36 23.42
CA ASN A 204 -3.04 2.99 23.82
C ASN A 204 -2.98 2.11 25.07
N LYS A 205 -3.08 2.75 26.24
CA LYS A 205 -3.31 2.10 27.53
C LYS A 205 -4.83 2.01 27.81
N ASP A 206 -5.61 1.55 26.83
CA ASP A 206 -7.03 1.27 27.10
C ASP A 206 -7.12 -0.02 27.91
N ASP A 207 -7.65 0.09 29.12
CA ASP A 207 -7.69 -0.90 30.20
C ASP A 207 -8.57 -2.16 29.91
N GLY A 208 -8.88 -2.46 28.65
CA GLY A 208 -9.79 -3.56 28.28
C GLY A 208 -9.69 -4.18 26.88
N GLU A 209 -8.82 -3.68 25.99
CA GLU A 209 -8.56 -4.35 24.69
C GLU A 209 -7.40 -5.35 24.80
N GLU A 210 -7.40 -6.36 23.92
CA GLU A 210 -6.29 -7.33 23.78
C GLU A 210 -4.92 -6.64 23.81
N VAL A 211 -3.96 -7.25 24.51
CA VAL A 211 -2.58 -6.76 24.60
C VAL A 211 -2.02 -6.57 23.18
N LYS A 212 -1.95 -5.30 22.74
CA LYS A 212 -1.39 -4.94 21.43
C LYS A 212 0.06 -5.43 21.36
N ARG A 213 0.38 -6.15 20.29
CA ARG A 213 1.70 -6.75 20.11
C ARG A 213 2.59 -5.80 19.30
N THR A 214 3.89 -5.86 19.59
CA THR A 214 4.86 -5.08 18.81
C THR A 214 5.04 -5.64 17.41
N ILE A 215 5.53 -4.81 16.48
CA ILE A 215 5.98 -5.26 15.16
C ILE A 215 6.99 -6.41 15.32
N GLY A 216 7.92 -6.31 16.28
CA GLY A 216 8.91 -7.35 16.57
C GLY A 216 8.27 -8.71 16.88
N THR A 217 7.17 -8.73 17.63
CA THR A 217 6.42 -9.96 17.91
C THR A 217 5.92 -10.63 16.63
N TYR A 218 5.42 -9.86 15.67
CA TYR A 218 4.94 -10.40 14.39
C TYR A 218 6.07 -10.83 13.47
N VAL A 219 7.17 -10.06 13.41
CA VAL A 219 8.38 -10.46 12.68
C VAL A 219 8.93 -11.78 13.24
N SER A 220 8.94 -11.96 14.56
CA SER A 220 9.36 -13.21 15.19
C SER A 220 8.48 -14.40 14.81
N ARG A 221 7.17 -14.22 14.58
CA ARG A 221 6.30 -15.31 14.09
C ARG A 221 6.72 -15.77 12.70
N ILE A 222 6.99 -14.82 11.81
CA ILE A 222 7.48 -15.12 10.45
C ILE A 222 8.85 -15.79 10.51
N TYR A 223 9.76 -15.27 11.35
CA TYR A 223 11.08 -15.86 11.56
C TYR A 223 10.99 -17.33 12.00
N THR A 224 10.15 -17.63 13.00
CA THR A 224 9.93 -19.01 13.47
C THR A 224 9.37 -19.90 12.36
N ALA A 225 8.43 -19.42 11.55
CA ALA A 225 7.88 -20.17 10.43
C ALA A 225 8.92 -20.50 9.35
N ILE A 226 9.87 -19.58 9.09
CA ILE A 226 11.00 -19.86 8.19
C ILE A 226 11.92 -20.93 8.82
N ARG A 227 12.23 -20.82 10.11
CA ARG A 227 13.09 -21.77 10.83
C ARG A 227 12.49 -23.18 10.94
N ASN A 228 11.17 -23.29 10.98
CA ASN A 228 10.44 -24.56 11.05
C ASN A 228 10.11 -25.16 9.66
N GLU A 229 10.71 -24.61 8.59
CA GLU A 229 10.53 -25.03 7.20
C GLU A 229 9.10 -24.86 6.66
N GLU A 230 8.21 -24.18 7.38
CA GLU A 230 6.83 -23.94 6.92
C GLU A 230 6.81 -23.08 5.65
N MET A 231 7.63 -22.02 5.64
CA MET A 231 7.80 -21.18 4.46
C MET A 231 8.45 -21.94 3.29
N ALA A 232 9.38 -22.86 3.58
CA ALA A 232 10.04 -23.64 2.54
C ALA A 232 9.05 -24.57 1.83
N ARG A 233 8.19 -25.26 2.59
CA ARG A 233 7.12 -26.11 2.05
C ARG A 233 6.15 -25.29 1.19
N LEU A 234 5.67 -24.16 1.71
CA LEU A 234 4.82 -23.25 0.94
C LEU A 234 5.46 -22.83 -0.39
N LEU A 235 6.73 -22.45 -0.38
CA LEU A 235 7.42 -22.03 -1.59
C LEU A 235 7.56 -23.17 -2.60
N LEU A 236 7.81 -24.40 -2.14
CA LEU A 236 7.83 -25.58 -3.02
C LEU A 236 6.46 -25.79 -3.68
N ASP A 237 5.38 -25.76 -2.90
CA ASP A 237 4.01 -25.93 -3.40
C ASP A 237 3.64 -24.84 -4.41
N VAL A 238 3.97 -23.58 -4.10
CA VAL A 238 3.68 -22.41 -4.95
C VAL A 238 4.48 -22.45 -6.25
N THR A 239 5.70 -22.99 -6.22
CA THR A 239 6.60 -23.04 -7.39
C THR A 239 6.47 -24.32 -8.21
N GLU A 240 5.69 -25.30 -7.74
CA GLU A 240 5.40 -26.51 -8.49
C GLU A 240 4.80 -26.17 -9.87
N GLY A 241 5.29 -26.87 -10.91
CA GLY A 241 4.90 -26.63 -12.30
C GLY A 241 5.45 -25.35 -12.94
N LEU A 242 6.50 -24.74 -12.37
CA LEU A 242 7.34 -23.78 -13.11
C LEU A 242 8.37 -24.54 -13.95
N ASP A 243 8.16 -24.58 -15.26
CA ASP A 243 9.23 -24.94 -16.20
C ASP A 243 10.24 -23.79 -16.24
N TRP A 244 11.50 -24.07 -15.86
CA TRP A 244 12.63 -23.14 -15.94
C TRP A 244 13.52 -23.41 -17.15
#